data_AF-A0A7V9P3D8-F1
#
_entry.id   AF-A0A7V9P3D8-F1
#
_cell.length_a   1.000
_cell.length_b   1.000
_cell.length_c   1.000
_cell.angle_alpha   90.00
_cell.angle_beta   90.00
_cell.angle_gamma   90.00
#
_symmetry.space_group_name_H-M   'P 1'
#
loop_
_entity.id
_entity.type
_entity.pdbx_description
1 polymer ?
#
loop_
_entity_poly.entity_id
_entity_poly.type
_entity_poly.pdbx_seq_one_letter_code
_entity_poly.pdbx_strand_id
1 'polypeptide(L)'
;MDESTVREAAEIHARATVERDYDTAGSYLSEETKVSAGEVMRQMPRPLTASEVVSVEESGGAFTARIRYSGDEGATTVDSRWEEAAGSPTIVGLEVTEKS
;
A
#
# COMPACT_ATOMS: atom_id res chain seq x y z
N MET A 1 -16.65 -5.27 -1.08
CA MET A 1 -15.34 -5.92 -0.89
C MET A 1 -15.22 -6.44 0.54
N ASP A 2 -14.51 -7.55 0.77
CA ASP A 2 -14.24 -8.12 2.09
C ASP A 2 -12.76 -8.05 2.48
N GLU A 3 -12.44 -8.35 3.75
CA GLU A 3 -11.09 -8.31 4.29
C GLU A 3 -10.11 -9.21 3.52
N SER A 4 -10.55 -10.40 3.11
CA SER A 4 -9.68 -11.35 2.39
C SER A 4 -9.27 -10.83 1.02
N THR A 5 -10.22 -10.21 0.30
CA THR A 5 -9.98 -9.56 -0.99
C THR A 5 -9.00 -8.39 -0.85
N VAL A 6 -9.16 -7.57 0.20
CA VAL A 6 -8.24 -6.45 0.47
C VAL A 6 -6.86 -6.95 0.83
N ARG A 7 -6.76 -7.97 1.68
CA ARG A 7 -5.46 -8.54 2.09
C ARG A 7 -4.69 -9.05 0.88
N GLU A 8 -5.34 -9.84 0.01
CA GLU A 8 -4.71 -10.34 -1.21
C GLU A 8 -4.26 -9.19 -2.13
N ALA A 9 -5.11 -8.19 -2.36
CA ALA A 9 -4.75 -7.02 -3.17
C ALA A 9 -3.60 -6.21 -2.57
N ALA A 10 -3.58 -6.02 -1.25
CA ALA A 10 -2.52 -5.33 -0.53
C ALA A 10 -1.18 -6.09 -0.61
N GLU A 11 -1.22 -7.43 -0.49
CA GLU A 11 -0.03 -8.28 -0.64
C GLU A 11 0.55 -8.18 -2.06
N ILE A 12 -0.30 -8.22 -3.09
CA ILE A 12 0.13 -8.07 -4.50
C ILE A 12 0.73 -6.68 -4.73
N HIS A 13 0.05 -5.62 -4.30
CA HIS A 13 0.53 -4.24 -4.41
C HIS A 13 1.88 -4.05 -3.71
N ALA A 14 2.01 -4.54 -2.48
CA ALA A 14 3.22 -4.40 -1.67
C ALA A 14 4.40 -5.12 -2.31
N ARG A 15 4.18 -6.36 -2.75
CA ARG A 15 5.18 -7.15 -3.46
C ARG A 15 5.61 -6.47 -4.76
N ALA A 16 4.66 -6.03 -5.59
CA ALA A 16 4.96 -5.33 -6.84
C ALA A 16 5.80 -4.06 -6.60
N THR A 17 5.53 -3.33 -5.51
CA THR A 17 6.31 -2.15 -5.11
C THR A 17 7.77 -2.50 -4.79
N VAL A 18 8.02 -3.60 -4.06
CA VAL A 18 9.36 -4.10 -3.75
C VAL A 18 10.07 -4.59 -5.02
N GLU A 19 9.37 -5.32 -5.89
CA GLU A 19 9.88 -5.85 -7.16
C GLU A 19 10.07 -4.77 -8.25
N ARG A 20 9.68 -3.52 -7.96
CA ARG A 20 9.68 -2.38 -8.90
C ARG A 20 8.77 -2.58 -10.12
N ASP A 21 7.76 -3.42 -9.97
CA ASP A 21 6.65 -3.56 -10.92
C ASP A 21 5.62 -2.45 -10.63
N TYR A 22 5.95 -1.23 -11.07
CA TYR A 22 5.11 -0.07 -10.82
C TYR A 22 3.83 -0.04 -11.65
N ASP A 23 3.74 -0.84 -12.71
CA ASP A 23 2.53 -1.01 -13.48
C ASP A 23 1.49 -1.76 -12.64
N THR A 24 1.88 -2.89 -12.04
CA THR A 24 1.01 -3.65 -11.11
C THR A 24 0.75 -2.90 -9.82
N ALA A 25 1.78 -2.30 -9.20
CA ALA A 25 1.57 -1.53 -7.96
C ALA A 25 0.64 -0.34 -8.20
N GLY A 26 0.82 0.36 -9.33
CA GLY A 26 0.05 1.53 -9.72
C GLY A 26 -1.37 1.24 -10.18
N SER A 27 -1.70 0.01 -10.62
CA SER A 27 -3.06 -0.35 -11.05
C SER A 27 -4.07 -0.34 -9.90
N TYR A 28 -3.61 -0.49 -8.66
CA TYR A 28 -4.44 -0.38 -7.48
C TYR A 28 -4.66 1.07 -7.03
N LEU A 29 -3.88 2.03 -7.51
CA LEU A 29 -4.01 3.43 -7.08
C LEU A 29 -5.13 4.14 -7.84
N SER A 30 -5.97 4.87 -7.10
CA SER A 30 -6.84 5.88 -7.71
C SER A 30 -6.00 6.96 -8.41
N GLU A 31 -6.59 7.67 -9.38
CA GLU A 31 -5.89 8.76 -10.09
C GLU A 31 -5.39 9.86 -9.14
N GLU A 32 -6.16 10.17 -8.09
CA GLU A 32 -5.75 11.12 -7.06
C GLU A 32 -4.59 10.58 -6.23
N THR A 33 -4.65 9.31 -5.81
CA THR A 33 -3.59 8.68 -5.01
C THR A 33 -2.29 8.52 -5.80
N LYS A 34 -2.33 8.34 -7.12
CA LYS A 34 -1.12 8.32 -7.97
C LYS A 34 -0.29 9.60 -7.83
N VAL A 35 -0.95 10.75 -7.66
CA VAL A 35 -0.28 12.05 -7.49
C VAL A 35 0.46 12.11 -6.15
N SER A 36 -0.14 11.62 -5.07
CA SER A 36 0.45 11.63 -3.72
C SER A 36 1.41 10.47 -3.45
N ALA A 37 1.32 9.37 -4.20
CA ALA A 37 2.18 8.19 -4.04
C ALA A 37 3.68 8.51 -4.17
N GLY A 38 4.03 9.49 -5.02
CA GLY A 38 5.43 9.94 -5.15
C GLY A 38 6.00 10.52 -3.86
N GLU A 39 5.18 11.11 -3.00
CA GLU A 39 5.60 11.61 -1.69
C GLU A 39 5.86 10.50 -0.68
N VAL A 40 5.03 9.47 -0.69
CA VAL A 40 5.23 8.27 0.12
C VAL A 40 6.50 7.54 -0.33
N MET A 41 6.71 7.37 -1.63
CA MET A 41 7.90 6.72 -2.19
C MET A 41 9.22 7.44 -1.84
N ARG A 42 9.19 8.77 -1.64
CA ARG A 42 10.37 9.52 -1.18
C ARG A 42 10.77 9.17 0.26
N GLN A 43 9.85 8.64 1.04
CA GLN A 43 10.02 8.34 2.46
C GLN A 43 10.37 6.87 2.74
N MET A 44 10.33 6.02 1.72
CA MET A 44 10.62 4.59 1.83
C MET A 44 12.11 4.33 2.02
N PRO A 45 12.48 3.22 2.69
CA PRO A 45 13.86 2.76 2.77
C PRO A 45 14.47 2.53 1.39
N ARG A 46 15.79 2.74 1.25
CA ARG A 46 16.50 2.49 0.00
C ARG A 46 17.74 1.60 0.24
N PRO A 47 17.97 0.56 -0.57
CA PRO A 47 16.98 -0.07 -1.46
C PRO A 47 15.80 -0.64 -0.66
N LEU A 48 14.61 -0.63 -1.27
CA LEU A 48 13.46 -1.35 -0.74
C LEU A 48 13.60 -2.84 -1.08
N THR A 49 13.56 -3.73 -0.09
CA THR A 49 13.89 -5.15 -0.25
C THR A 49 12.82 -6.11 0.25
N ALA A 50 11.91 -5.66 1.12
CA ALA A 50 10.82 -6.49 1.63
C ALA A 50 9.58 -5.68 1.97
N SER A 51 8.44 -6.37 2.01
CA SER A 51 7.16 -5.84 2.47
C SER A 51 6.38 -6.90 3.24
N GLU A 52 5.58 -6.47 4.22
CA GLU A 52 4.70 -7.31 5.02
C GLU A 52 3.37 -6.59 5.25
N VAL A 53 2.24 -7.24 4.95
CA VAL A 53 0.92 -6.75 5.36
C VAL A 53 0.69 -7.15 6.81
N VAL A 54 0.77 -6.17 7.72
CA VAL A 54 0.71 -6.38 9.17
C VAL A 54 -0.74 -6.55 9.63
N SER A 55 -1.65 -5.75 9.10
CA SER A 55 -3.07 -5.83 9.42
C SER A 55 -3.93 -5.34 8.25
N VAL A 56 -5.19 -5.78 8.25
CA VAL A 56 -6.25 -5.25 7.40
C VAL A 56 -7.45 -5.05 8.29
N GLU A 57 -7.91 -3.82 8.43
CA GLU A 57 -8.98 -3.45 9.36
C GLU A 57 -10.09 -2.69 8.63
N GLU A 58 -11.35 -3.08 8.88
CA GLU A 58 -12.50 -2.37 8.35
C GLU A 58 -12.80 -1.12 9.18
N SER A 59 -13.02 0.02 8.52
CA SER A 59 -13.42 1.27 9.16
C SER A 59 -14.30 2.11 8.22
N GLY A 60 -15.51 2.40 8.67
CA GLY A 60 -16.41 3.34 7.96
C GLY A 60 -16.81 2.91 6.54
N GLY A 61 -16.88 1.60 6.26
CA GLY A 61 -17.19 1.06 4.93
C GLY A 61 -16.01 1.01 3.97
N ALA A 62 -14.81 1.32 4.44
CA ALA A 62 -13.54 1.14 3.75
C ALA A 62 -12.65 0.17 4.56
N PHE A 63 -11.52 -0.23 3.98
CA PHE A 63 -10.50 -1.00 4.69
C PHE A 63 -9.20 -0.21 4.76
N THR A 64 -8.45 -0.37 5.84
CA THR A 64 -7.08 0.11 5.94
C THR A 64 -6.16 -1.09 6.04
N ALA A 65 -5.24 -1.24 5.08
CA ALA A 65 -4.17 -2.22 5.16
C ALA A 65 -2.89 -1.52 5.63
N ARG A 66 -2.34 -2.00 6.74
CA ARG A 66 -1.05 -1.54 7.28
C ARG A 66 0.06 -2.38 6.68
N ILE A 67 0.97 -1.74 5.97
CA ILE A 67 2.05 -2.41 5.23
C ILE A 67 3.38 -1.90 5.74
N ARG A 68 4.23 -2.82 6.24
CA ARG A 68 5.59 -2.52 6.65
C ARG A 68 6.54 -2.81 5.49
N TYR A 69 7.19 -1.77 5.01
CA TYR A 69 8.21 -1.82 3.96
C TYR A 69 9.59 -1.72 4.58
N SER A 70 10.51 -2.62 4.23
CA SER A 70 11.85 -2.70 4.82
C SER A 70 12.94 -2.66 3.75
N GLY A 71 14.10 -2.12 4.13
CA GLY A 71 15.29 -1.99 3.31
C GLY A 71 16.55 -1.86 4.17
N ASP A 72 17.69 -1.63 3.53
CA ASP A 72 18.98 -1.54 4.24
C ASP A 72 19.05 -0.32 5.19
N GLU A 73 18.30 0.73 4.88
CA GLU A 73 18.20 1.97 5.65
C GLU A 73 17.16 1.93 6.78
N GLY A 74 16.46 0.80 6.96
CA GLY A 74 15.45 0.65 8.01
C GLY A 74 14.09 0.19 7.47
N ALA A 75 13.01 0.59 8.14
CA ALA A 75 11.65 0.26 7.76
C ALA A 75 10.71 1.48 7.83
N THR A 76 9.69 1.47 6.98
CA THR A 76 8.61 2.45 6.96
C THR A 76 7.27 1.72 6.93
N THR A 77 6.37 2.10 7.83
CA THR A 77 4.99 1.60 7.83
C THR A 77 4.10 2.58 7.09
N VAL A 78 3.29 2.05 6.17
CA VAL A 78 2.32 2.81 5.38
C VAL A 78 0.93 2.24 5.63
N ASP A 79 0.01 3.10 6.01
CA ASP A 79 -1.42 2.77 6.03
C ASP A 79 -1.99 3.11 4.65
N SER A 80 -2.56 2.10 3.99
CA SER A 80 -3.22 2.22 2.69
C SER A 80 -4.72 2.07 2.87
N ARG A 81 -5.49 3.07 2.44
CA ARG A 81 -6.96 3.05 2.52
C ARG A 81 -7.54 2.51 1.22
N TRP A 82 -8.39 1.50 1.33
CA TRP A 82 -8.98 0.73 0.24
C TRP A 82 -10.49 0.91 0.19
N GLU A 83 -10.99 1.18 -1.00
CA GLU A 83 -12.41 1.22 -1.32
C GLU A 83 -12.68 0.38 -2.57
N GLU A 84 -13.93 0.00 -2.79
CA GLU A 84 -14.33 -0.66 -4.03
C GLU A 84 -14.65 0.39 -5.09
N ALA A 85 -13.86 0.44 -6.17
CA ALA A 85 -14.09 1.33 -7.29
C ALA A 85 -14.18 0.52 -8.58
N ALA A 86 -15.24 0.76 -9.38
CA ALA A 86 -15.52 -0.01 -10.59
C ALA A 86 -15.48 -1.54 -10.40
N GLY A 87 -15.88 -2.02 -9.21
CA GLY A 87 -15.89 -3.45 -8.86
C GLY A 87 -14.52 -4.05 -8.52
N SER A 88 -13.49 -3.23 -8.30
CA SER A 88 -12.15 -3.68 -7.95
C SER A 88 -11.61 -2.98 -6.68
N PRO A 89 -10.77 -3.66 -5.87
CA PRO A 89 -10.05 -3.03 -4.76
C PRO A 89 -9.18 -1.88 -5.26
N THR A 90 -9.37 -0.68 -4.71
CA THR A 90 -8.64 0.52 -5.11
C THR A 90 -8.16 1.27 -3.89
N ILE A 91 -6.86 1.59 -3.87
CA ILE A 91 -6.23 2.47 -2.90
C ILE A 91 -6.64 3.90 -3.21
N VAL A 92 -7.35 4.52 -2.27
CA VAL A 92 -7.81 5.91 -2.33
C VAL A 92 -7.00 6.84 -1.43
N GLY A 93 -6.15 6.28 -0.56
CA GLY A 93 -5.27 7.05 0.32
C GLY A 93 -4.05 6.27 0.76
N LEU A 94 -2.94 6.99 0.97
CA LEU A 94 -1.69 6.47 1.50
C LEU A 94 -1.17 7.43 2.56
N GLU A 95 -0.73 6.89 3.70
CA GLU A 95 -0.16 7.68 4.79
C GLU A 95 1.02 6.93 5.40
N VAL A 96 2.15 7.62 5.58
CA VAL A 96 3.28 7.06 6.34
C VAL A 96 2.98 7.25 7.83
N THR A 97 2.87 6.15 8.56
CA THR A 97 2.49 6.17 9.99
C THR A 97 3.69 6.01 10.91
N GLU A 98 4.71 5.26 10.50
CA GLU A 98 5.89 4.99 11.32
C GLU A 98 7.16 4.88 10.46
N LYS A 99 8.31 5.25 11.04
CA LYS A 99 9.66 5.06 10.47
C LYS A 99 10.62 4.60 11.55
N SER A 100 11.49 3.65 11.23
CA SER A 100 12.47 3.06 12.14
C SER A 100 13.78 2.74 11.45
#